data_AF-A0A5E4NPM3-F1
#
_entry.id   AF-A0A5E4NPM3-F1
#
_cell.length_a   1.000
_cell.length_b   1.000
_cell.length_c   1.000
_cell.angle_alpha   90.00
_cell.angle_beta   90.00
_cell.angle_gamma   90.00
#
_symmetry.space_group_name_H-M   'P 1'
#
loop_
_entity.id
_entity.type
_entity.pdbx_description
1 polymer ?
#
loop_
_entity_poly.entity_id
_entity_poly.type
_entity_poly.pdbx_seq_one_letter_code
_entity_poly.pdbx_strand_id
1 'polypeptide(L)'
;MMGIDYELLTVASYAKSATLTDQGSESRSLNFPLLGLYGETGSLLSVVKKKQRDSASYLGYAEAVVEELGDVLWYLTAVARRGGICLSSIAAGCLDSARGNWGRPDMAVTFEALQPDLIKHDGAPTPAFEATLLQLAGEVGAVLADHHAGKLDDNQAAFADHLVTVLRCLIKAANEAGVTLEAAAIKNITKIFDRWPKERIYPPFFDTTSDLDEQLPRSLVIDIFEKKVRDKAFVLQRCGGIFVGDRLTDNAVEPDDYRFHDVFHFAYVAVLGWSPVIRALLKLKRKGEPAVDEAQDGARATLIEEGVTTWIFGQAQRLNFFAGLKPGDLPLDMLNHVRDFVAGYEAAECPLWVWEEAILQGYAAFRFLQKHRRGRITVDLANRRLTIRELPI
;
A
#
# COMPACT_ATOMS: atom_id res chain seq x y z
N MET A 1 -33.07 8.20 -5.89
CA MET A 1 -32.36 7.18 -6.69
C MET A 1 -31.54 7.93 -7.73
N MET A 2 -30.36 8.43 -7.36
CA MET A 2 -29.44 9.02 -8.34
C MET A 2 -28.87 7.85 -9.14
N GLY A 3 -29.18 7.80 -10.43
CA GLY A 3 -28.52 6.88 -11.34
C GLY A 3 -27.03 7.15 -11.26
N ILE A 4 -26.25 6.12 -10.91
CA ILE A 4 -24.81 6.15 -11.12
C ILE A 4 -24.67 6.05 -12.64
N ASP A 5 -24.47 7.18 -13.31
CA ASP A 5 -24.06 7.17 -14.71
C ASP A 5 -22.74 6.40 -14.77
N TYR A 6 -22.78 5.21 -15.35
CA TYR A 6 -21.58 4.41 -15.60
C TYR A 6 -20.80 5.11 -16.71
N GLU A 7 -19.78 5.87 -16.31
CA GLU A 7 -18.85 6.50 -17.25
C GLU A 7 -17.68 5.53 -17.49
N LEU A 8 -17.48 5.14 -18.75
CA LEU A 8 -16.39 4.25 -19.16
C LEU A 8 -15.03 4.87 -18.85
N LEU A 9 -14.08 4.05 -18.38
CA LEU A 9 -12.76 4.55 -18.04
C LEU A 9 -11.96 4.82 -19.32
N THR A 10 -11.72 6.09 -19.61
CA THR A 10 -10.80 6.47 -20.70
C THR A 10 -9.35 6.21 -20.33
N VAL A 11 -8.54 5.79 -21.31
CA VAL A 11 -7.08 5.60 -21.15
C VAL A 11 -6.43 6.90 -20.68
N ALA A 12 -6.92 8.04 -21.17
CA ALA A 12 -6.41 9.35 -20.80
C ALA A 12 -6.72 9.72 -19.33
N SER A 13 -7.92 9.39 -18.82
CA SER A 13 -8.28 9.68 -17.42
C SER A 13 -7.51 8.79 -16.43
N TYR A 14 -7.26 7.52 -16.79
CA TYR A 14 -6.34 6.66 -16.07
C TYR A 14 -4.92 7.21 -16.08
N ALA A 15 -4.37 7.57 -17.24
CA ALA A 15 -3.00 8.09 -17.35
C ALA A 15 -2.80 9.38 -16.53
N LYS A 16 -3.81 10.25 -16.49
CA LYS A 16 -3.82 11.44 -15.63
C LYS A 16 -3.76 11.07 -14.15
N SER A 17 -4.49 10.03 -13.74
CA SER A 17 -4.49 9.54 -12.35
C SER A 17 -3.15 8.91 -11.97
N ALA A 18 -2.62 8.01 -12.80
CA ALA A 18 -1.33 7.36 -12.59
C ALA A 18 -0.17 8.36 -12.46
N THR A 19 -0.22 9.47 -13.22
CA THR A 19 0.81 10.52 -13.16
C THR A 19 0.93 11.17 -11.78
N LEU A 20 -0.15 11.23 -11.00
CA LEU A 20 -0.14 11.86 -9.67
C LEU A 20 0.66 11.04 -8.64
N THR A 21 0.91 9.77 -8.92
CA THR A 21 1.56 8.83 -8.00
C THR A 21 2.93 8.37 -8.46
N ASP A 22 3.44 8.91 -9.59
CA ASP A 22 4.82 8.68 -10.06
C ASP A 22 5.81 9.46 -9.18
N GLN A 23 5.98 8.96 -7.96
CA GLN A 23 6.86 9.48 -6.92
C GLN A 23 8.21 8.76 -7.03
N GLY A 24 9.27 9.45 -7.48
CA GLY A 24 10.60 8.82 -7.58
C GLY A 24 11.53 9.45 -8.60
N SER A 25 12.52 10.19 -8.07
CA SER A 25 13.59 10.93 -8.76
C SER A 25 13.14 12.13 -9.59
N GLU A 26 13.63 13.32 -9.21
CA GLU A 26 13.48 14.59 -9.92
C GLU A 26 14.08 14.57 -11.35
N SER A 27 14.79 13.50 -11.71
CA SER A 27 15.33 13.32 -13.04
C SER A 27 14.25 12.82 -14.01
N ARG A 28 14.19 13.41 -15.20
CA ARG A 28 13.43 12.89 -16.35
C ARG A 28 13.95 11.53 -16.87
N SER A 29 14.79 10.82 -16.10
CA SER A 29 15.39 9.56 -16.53
C SER A 29 14.34 8.49 -16.76
N LEU A 30 14.48 7.80 -17.89
CA LEU A 30 13.70 6.61 -18.25
C LEU A 30 14.21 5.34 -17.56
N ASN A 31 15.40 5.34 -16.97
CA ASN A 31 16.00 4.13 -16.41
C ASN A 31 15.15 3.51 -15.30
N PHE A 32 14.72 4.32 -14.33
CA PHE A 32 13.93 3.85 -13.20
C PHE A 32 12.58 3.24 -13.60
N PRO A 33 11.71 3.92 -14.38
CA PRO A 33 10.43 3.33 -14.79
C PRO A 33 10.59 2.15 -15.76
N LEU A 34 11.67 2.08 -16.55
CA LEU A 34 11.95 0.90 -17.40
C LEU A 34 12.36 -0.33 -16.57
N LEU A 35 13.14 -0.14 -15.50
CA LEU A 35 13.44 -1.21 -14.54
C LEU A 35 12.15 -1.73 -13.88
N GLY A 36 11.26 -0.83 -13.49
CA GLY A 36 9.95 -1.18 -12.95
C GLY A 36 9.08 -1.93 -13.96
N LEU A 37 8.95 -1.43 -15.19
CA LEU A 37 8.17 -2.09 -16.25
C LEU A 37 8.62 -3.54 -16.48
N TYR A 38 9.93 -3.78 -16.52
CA TYR A 38 10.48 -5.12 -16.68
C TYR A 38 10.28 -5.98 -15.43
N GLY A 39 10.45 -5.39 -14.24
CA GLY A 39 10.19 -6.03 -12.96
C GLY A 39 8.76 -6.57 -12.86
N GLU A 40 7.76 -5.72 -13.08
CA GLU A 40 6.35 -6.12 -12.97
C GLU A 40 5.93 -7.07 -14.10
N THR A 41 6.54 -6.95 -15.28
CA THR A 41 6.35 -7.98 -16.32
C THR A 41 6.85 -9.33 -15.81
N GLY A 42 8.02 -9.38 -15.14
CA GLY A 42 8.52 -10.59 -14.50
C GLY A 42 7.65 -11.12 -13.34
N SER A 43 7.02 -10.22 -12.57
CA SER A 43 6.04 -10.57 -11.54
C SER A 43 4.79 -11.24 -12.15
N LEU A 44 4.27 -10.70 -13.26
CA LEU A 44 3.18 -11.32 -14.04
C LEU A 44 3.54 -12.72 -14.54
N LEU A 45 4.74 -12.93 -15.09
CA LEU A 45 5.23 -14.27 -15.47
C LEU A 45 5.30 -15.21 -14.25
N SER A 46 5.69 -14.67 -13.09
CA SER A 46 5.79 -15.44 -11.86
C SER A 46 4.44 -15.92 -11.34
N VAL A 47 3.36 -15.14 -11.50
CA VAL A 47 1.99 -15.55 -11.17
C VAL A 47 1.57 -16.76 -12.01
N VAL A 48 1.82 -16.74 -13.33
CA VAL A 48 1.48 -17.85 -14.23
C VAL A 48 2.28 -19.10 -13.91
N LYS A 49 3.58 -18.96 -13.68
CA LYS A 49 4.44 -20.08 -13.27
C LYS A 49 3.97 -20.74 -11.97
N LYS A 50 3.57 -19.94 -10.96
CA LYS A 50 3.03 -20.46 -9.69
C LYS A 50 1.73 -21.23 -9.92
N LYS A 51 0.83 -20.71 -10.77
CA LYS A 51 -0.44 -21.36 -11.14
C LYS A 51 -0.24 -22.73 -11.80
N GLN A 52 0.75 -22.86 -12.66
CA GLN A 52 1.08 -24.13 -13.31
C GLN A 52 1.67 -25.16 -12.34
N ARG A 53 2.45 -24.71 -11.35
CA ARG A 53 3.13 -25.59 -10.39
C ARG A 53 2.22 -26.09 -9.27
N ASP A 54 1.38 -25.22 -8.74
CA ASP A 54 0.68 -25.45 -7.47
C ASP A 54 -0.82 -25.62 -7.72
N SER A 55 -1.35 -26.85 -7.73
CA SER A 55 -2.78 -27.13 -8.02
C SER A 55 -3.76 -26.46 -7.03
N ALA A 56 -3.30 -26.13 -5.83
CA ALA A 56 -4.05 -25.41 -4.79
C ALA A 56 -4.12 -23.88 -5.00
N SER A 57 -3.34 -23.31 -5.92
CA SER A 57 -3.28 -21.86 -6.20
C SER A 57 -4.50 -21.33 -6.99
N TYR A 58 -5.64 -22.01 -6.87
CA TYR A 58 -6.87 -21.62 -7.57
C TYR A 58 -7.49 -20.35 -6.99
N LEU A 59 -7.46 -20.21 -5.67
CA LEU A 59 -7.98 -19.04 -4.97
C LEU A 59 -7.10 -17.82 -5.27
N GLY A 60 -7.68 -16.79 -5.91
CA GLY A 60 -7.02 -15.50 -6.14
C GLY A 60 -6.18 -15.39 -7.42
N TYR A 61 -6.15 -16.40 -8.30
CA TYR A 61 -5.34 -16.31 -9.55
C TYR A 61 -5.74 -15.12 -10.42
N ALA A 62 -7.04 -14.94 -10.69
CA ALA A 62 -7.52 -13.82 -11.50
C ALA A 62 -7.21 -12.47 -10.83
N GLU A 63 -7.37 -12.38 -9.50
CA GLU A 63 -7.07 -11.16 -8.74
C GLU A 63 -5.58 -10.80 -8.79
N ALA A 64 -4.70 -11.80 -8.72
CA ALA A 64 -3.26 -11.64 -8.87
C ALA A 64 -2.91 -11.18 -10.30
N VAL A 65 -3.45 -11.81 -11.33
CA VAL A 65 -3.21 -11.38 -12.72
C VAL A 65 -3.69 -9.95 -12.96
N VAL A 66 -4.88 -9.58 -12.48
CA VAL A 66 -5.40 -8.21 -12.57
C VAL A 66 -4.48 -7.21 -11.86
N GLU A 67 -3.87 -7.60 -10.74
CA GLU A 67 -2.90 -6.77 -10.03
C GLU A 67 -1.64 -6.51 -10.86
N GLU A 68 -1.00 -7.59 -11.31
CA GLU A 68 0.25 -7.51 -12.05
C GLU A 68 0.07 -6.80 -13.40
N LEU A 69 -1.05 -7.03 -14.09
CA LEU A 69 -1.41 -6.27 -15.31
C LEU A 69 -1.56 -4.78 -15.03
N GLY A 70 -2.14 -4.41 -13.88
CA GLY A 70 -2.30 -3.03 -13.46
C GLY A 70 -0.97 -2.36 -13.16
N ASP A 71 -0.04 -3.08 -12.53
CA ASP A 71 1.31 -2.57 -12.23
C ASP A 71 2.16 -2.42 -13.51
N VAL A 72 2.09 -3.38 -14.45
CA VAL A 72 2.69 -3.25 -15.78
C VAL A 72 2.14 -2.03 -16.53
N LEU A 73 0.81 -1.84 -16.50
CA LEU A 73 0.15 -0.70 -17.13
C LEU A 73 0.60 0.63 -16.50
N TRP A 74 0.77 0.68 -15.18
CA TRP A 74 1.23 1.87 -14.46
C TRP A 74 2.66 2.25 -14.89
N TYR A 75 3.58 1.29 -14.93
CA TYR A 75 4.95 1.57 -15.38
C TYR A 75 5.01 1.90 -16.88
N LEU A 76 4.21 1.25 -17.73
CA LEU A 76 4.09 1.61 -19.14
C LEU A 76 3.66 3.08 -19.30
N THR A 77 2.72 3.53 -18.46
CA THR A 77 2.28 4.92 -18.41
C THR A 77 3.41 5.86 -17.98
N ALA A 78 4.17 5.50 -16.95
CA ALA A 78 5.30 6.29 -16.47
C ALA A 78 6.42 6.39 -17.53
N VAL A 79 6.74 5.27 -18.20
CA VAL A 79 7.71 5.21 -19.31
C VAL A 79 7.26 6.10 -20.47
N ALA A 80 6.02 5.95 -20.93
CA ALA A 80 5.46 6.77 -22.01
C ALA A 80 5.56 8.26 -21.69
N ARG A 81 5.09 8.65 -20.50
CA ARG A 81 5.06 10.04 -20.04
C ARG A 81 6.47 10.65 -19.96
N ARG A 82 7.41 9.93 -19.35
CA ARG A 82 8.80 10.43 -19.19
C ARG A 82 9.55 10.51 -20.52
N GLY A 83 9.18 9.71 -21.52
CA GLY A 83 9.66 9.82 -22.90
C GLY A 83 8.82 10.73 -23.80
N GLY A 84 7.90 11.52 -23.22
CA GLY A 84 7.17 12.57 -23.93
C GLY A 84 6.01 12.08 -24.81
N ILE A 85 5.50 10.87 -24.58
CA ILE A 85 4.38 10.28 -25.33
C ILE A 85 3.16 10.09 -24.40
N CYS A 86 1.97 10.48 -24.87
CA CYS A 86 0.74 10.22 -24.14
C CYS A 86 0.31 8.76 -24.24
N LEU A 87 -0.14 8.14 -23.15
CA LEU A 87 -0.67 6.77 -23.21
C LEU A 87 -1.86 6.64 -24.16
N SER A 88 -2.72 7.66 -24.24
CA SER A 88 -3.84 7.70 -25.18
C SER A 88 -3.40 7.67 -26.65
N SER A 89 -2.24 8.24 -26.98
CA SER A 89 -1.64 8.13 -28.31
C SER A 89 -1.21 6.71 -28.64
N ILE A 90 -0.62 6.01 -27.65
CA ILE A 90 -0.20 4.62 -27.78
C ILE A 90 -1.43 3.73 -27.96
N ALA A 91 -2.48 3.95 -27.15
CA ALA A 91 -3.75 3.23 -27.23
C ALA A 91 -4.46 3.44 -28.58
N ALA A 92 -4.51 4.68 -29.10
CA ALA A 92 -5.02 4.94 -30.45
C ALA A 92 -4.22 4.19 -31.53
N GLY A 93 -2.89 4.13 -31.39
CA GLY A 93 -2.02 3.34 -32.26
C GLY A 93 -2.28 1.83 -32.20
N CYS A 94 -2.84 1.30 -31.11
CA CYS A 94 -3.28 -0.10 -31.04
C CYS A 94 -4.52 -0.36 -31.92
N LEU A 95 -5.41 0.63 -32.07
CA LEU A 95 -6.65 0.55 -32.85
C LEU A 95 -6.42 0.81 -34.35
N ASP A 96 -5.44 1.64 -34.69
CA ASP A 96 -5.10 1.93 -36.09
C ASP A 96 -4.32 0.75 -36.72
N SER A 97 -4.81 0.29 -37.87
CA SER A 97 -4.13 -0.74 -38.67
C SER A 97 -2.96 -0.17 -39.49
N ALA A 98 -2.90 1.16 -39.68
CA ALA A 98 -1.80 1.84 -40.35
C ALA A 98 -0.69 2.19 -39.35
N ARG A 99 0.51 1.62 -39.52
CA ARG A 99 1.70 1.97 -38.72
C ARG A 99 2.02 3.47 -38.88
N GLY A 100 2.34 4.15 -37.76
CA GLY A 100 2.90 5.51 -37.76
C GLY A 100 1.94 6.65 -37.36
N ASN A 101 0.69 6.38 -36.98
CA ASN A 101 -0.28 7.43 -36.62
C ASN A 101 -0.38 7.71 -35.09
N TRP A 102 0.67 7.40 -34.32
CA TRP A 102 0.73 7.63 -32.86
C TRP A 102 0.83 9.13 -32.48
N GLY A 103 0.90 10.04 -33.46
CA GLY A 103 1.21 11.46 -33.23
C GLY A 103 0.08 12.31 -32.64
N ARG A 104 -1.15 11.80 -32.47
CA ARG A 104 -2.26 12.55 -31.87
C ARG A 104 -2.91 11.78 -30.72
N PRO A 105 -2.99 12.37 -29.51
CA PRO A 105 -3.71 11.74 -28.41
C PRO A 105 -5.21 11.71 -28.71
N ASP A 106 -5.82 10.54 -28.54
CA ASP A 106 -7.26 10.39 -28.58
C ASP A 106 -7.81 10.25 -27.16
N MET A 107 -8.47 11.30 -26.69
CA MET A 107 -8.99 11.39 -25.33
C MET A 107 -10.26 10.55 -25.11
N ALA A 108 -10.89 10.08 -26.19
CA ALA A 108 -12.12 9.29 -26.15
C ALA A 108 -11.87 7.79 -26.09
N VAL A 109 -10.64 7.31 -26.33
CA VAL A 109 -10.33 5.87 -26.26
C VAL A 109 -10.53 5.36 -24.83
N THR A 110 -11.45 4.41 -24.69
CA THR A 110 -11.75 3.68 -23.45
C THR A 110 -10.95 2.39 -23.37
N PHE A 111 -10.76 1.86 -22.16
CA PHE A 111 -10.17 0.52 -22.00
C PHE A 111 -11.06 -0.57 -22.61
N GLU A 112 -12.38 -0.41 -22.53
CA GLU A 112 -13.34 -1.29 -23.20
C GLU A 112 -13.06 -1.37 -24.71
N ALA A 113 -12.86 -0.23 -25.38
CA ALA A 113 -12.59 -0.19 -26.82
C ALA A 113 -11.29 -0.89 -27.24
N LEU A 114 -10.37 -1.16 -26.31
CA LEU A 114 -9.11 -1.88 -26.57
C LEU A 114 -9.27 -3.40 -26.55
N GLN A 115 -10.41 -3.92 -26.10
CA GLN A 115 -10.67 -5.34 -25.90
C GLN A 115 -11.94 -5.78 -26.64
N PRO A 116 -12.10 -7.08 -26.92
CA PRO A 116 -13.33 -7.59 -27.51
C PRO A 116 -14.51 -7.51 -26.53
N ASP A 117 -15.73 -7.36 -27.06
CA ASP A 117 -16.98 -7.29 -26.28
C ASP A 117 -17.22 -8.50 -25.36
N LEU A 118 -16.72 -9.67 -25.76
CA LEU A 118 -16.86 -10.94 -25.03
C LEU A 118 -15.49 -11.54 -24.74
N ILE A 119 -15.08 -11.46 -23.47
CA ILE A 119 -13.87 -12.12 -22.97
C ILE A 119 -14.27 -13.49 -22.40
N LYS A 120 -13.62 -14.54 -22.89
CA LYS A 120 -13.83 -15.90 -22.36
C LYS A 120 -13.05 -16.07 -21.07
N HIS A 121 -13.73 -16.52 -20.03
CA HIS A 121 -13.11 -16.86 -18.75
C HIS A 121 -12.69 -18.32 -18.73
N ASP A 122 -11.44 -18.60 -19.06
CA ASP A 122 -10.84 -19.91 -18.86
C ASP A 122 -10.04 -19.90 -17.55
N GLY A 123 -10.43 -20.73 -16.57
CA GLY A 123 -9.85 -20.74 -15.22
C GLY A 123 -8.41 -21.26 -15.11
N ALA A 124 -7.77 -21.57 -16.24
CA ALA A 124 -6.41 -22.11 -16.32
C ALA A 124 -5.58 -21.37 -17.39
N PRO A 125 -4.27 -21.13 -17.13
CA PRO A 125 -3.39 -20.56 -18.14
C PRO A 125 -3.34 -21.46 -19.39
N THR A 126 -3.62 -20.88 -20.56
CA THR A 126 -3.49 -21.59 -21.83
C THR A 126 -2.05 -21.50 -22.35
N PRO A 127 -1.58 -22.44 -23.20
CA PRO A 127 -0.28 -22.30 -23.87
C PRO A 127 -0.15 -21.03 -24.70
N ALA A 128 -1.27 -20.53 -25.25
CA ALA A 128 -1.31 -19.26 -25.97
C ALA A 128 -1.02 -18.07 -25.03
N PHE A 129 -1.64 -18.06 -23.85
CA PHE A 129 -1.39 -17.06 -22.82
C PHE A 129 0.08 -17.05 -22.38
N GLU A 130 0.66 -18.22 -22.14
CA GLU A 130 2.08 -18.34 -21.80
C GLU A 130 2.98 -17.77 -22.90
N ALA A 131 2.74 -18.12 -24.17
CA ALA A 131 3.50 -17.59 -25.29
C ALA A 131 3.38 -16.05 -25.40
N THR A 132 2.19 -15.50 -25.16
CA THR A 132 1.97 -14.05 -25.15
C THR A 132 2.74 -13.36 -24.01
N LEU A 133 2.84 -13.96 -22.83
CA LEU A 133 3.63 -13.39 -21.73
C LEU A 133 5.14 -13.44 -22.01
N LEU A 134 5.64 -14.52 -22.62
CA LEU A 134 7.02 -14.59 -23.07
C LEU A 134 7.31 -13.53 -24.13
N GLN A 135 6.38 -13.31 -25.06
CA GLN A 135 6.48 -12.23 -26.03
C GLN A 135 6.49 -10.86 -25.35
N LEU A 136 5.57 -10.59 -24.42
CA LEU A 136 5.51 -9.33 -23.66
C LEU A 136 6.86 -9.05 -22.96
N ALA A 137 7.43 -10.03 -22.27
CA ALA A 137 8.75 -9.91 -21.64
C ALA A 137 9.86 -9.60 -22.66
N GLY A 138 9.83 -10.25 -23.82
CA GLY A 138 10.76 -9.98 -24.93
C GLY A 138 10.66 -8.55 -25.46
N GLU A 139 9.44 -8.06 -25.68
CA GLU A 139 9.19 -6.70 -26.17
C GLU A 139 9.64 -5.64 -25.15
N VAL A 140 9.33 -5.81 -23.86
CA VAL A 140 9.80 -4.92 -22.80
C VAL A 140 11.34 -4.96 -22.70
N GLY A 141 11.94 -6.15 -22.82
CA GLY A 141 13.39 -6.32 -22.87
C GLY A 141 14.03 -5.62 -24.07
N ALA A 142 13.37 -5.60 -25.23
CA ALA A 142 13.83 -4.88 -26.41
C ALA A 142 13.83 -3.37 -26.18
N VAL A 143 12.78 -2.81 -25.55
CA VAL A 143 12.75 -1.37 -25.18
C VAL A 143 13.94 -1.01 -24.30
N LEU A 144 14.22 -1.83 -23.29
CA LEU A 144 15.36 -1.66 -22.40
C LEU A 144 16.70 -1.72 -23.14
N ALA A 145 16.89 -2.71 -24.01
CA ALA A 145 18.11 -2.88 -24.77
C ALA A 145 18.38 -1.72 -25.72
N ASP A 146 17.34 -1.24 -26.41
CA ASP A 146 17.45 -0.14 -27.37
C ASP A 146 17.60 1.22 -26.66
N HIS A 147 16.96 1.42 -25.51
CA HIS A 147 17.21 2.55 -24.61
C HIS A 147 18.67 2.56 -24.13
N HIS A 148 19.17 1.43 -23.63
CA HIS A 148 20.54 1.33 -23.15
C HIS A 148 21.58 1.58 -24.25
N ALA A 149 21.27 1.18 -25.49
CA ALA A 149 22.11 1.42 -26.65
C ALA A 149 21.98 2.84 -27.25
N GLY A 150 21.14 3.72 -26.68
CA GLY A 150 20.91 5.08 -27.18
C GLY A 150 20.15 5.14 -28.51
N LYS A 151 19.51 4.05 -28.95
CA LYS A 151 18.78 4.01 -30.23
C LYS A 151 17.45 4.75 -30.20
N LEU A 152 16.94 5.00 -29.00
CA LEU A 152 15.68 5.69 -28.76
C LEU A 152 15.90 7.20 -28.51
N ASP A 153 17.15 7.63 -28.37
CA ASP A 153 17.52 9.04 -28.23
C ASP A 153 17.13 9.79 -29.51
N ASP A 154 16.36 10.88 -29.35
CA ASP A 154 15.82 11.69 -30.45
C ASP A 154 15.00 10.91 -31.51
N ASN A 155 14.61 9.66 -31.21
CA ASN A 155 13.83 8.78 -32.10
C ASN A 155 12.48 8.41 -31.46
N GLN A 156 11.65 9.43 -31.29
CA GLN A 156 10.34 9.29 -30.66
C GLN A 156 9.42 8.31 -31.41
N ALA A 157 9.60 8.15 -32.72
CA ALA A 157 8.84 7.20 -33.54
C ALA A 157 9.16 5.74 -33.20
N ALA A 158 10.45 5.38 -33.15
CA ALA A 158 10.84 4.03 -32.74
C ALA A 158 10.41 3.75 -31.30
N PHE A 159 10.54 4.74 -30.40
CA PHE A 159 10.07 4.60 -29.03
C PHE A 159 8.55 4.37 -28.96
N ALA A 160 7.76 5.14 -29.71
CA ALA A 160 6.31 4.94 -29.78
C ALA A 160 5.94 3.55 -30.30
N ASP A 161 6.60 3.08 -31.37
CA ASP A 161 6.34 1.77 -31.96
C ASP A 161 6.62 0.63 -30.96
N HIS A 162 7.68 0.76 -30.16
CA HIS A 162 7.96 -0.16 -29.05
C HIS A 162 6.82 -0.17 -28.04
N LEU A 163 6.37 0.99 -27.57
CA LEU A 163 5.32 1.07 -26.54
C LEU A 163 3.96 0.59 -27.06
N VAL A 164 3.64 0.84 -28.34
CA VAL A 164 2.44 0.28 -29.00
C VAL A 164 2.51 -1.24 -29.03
N THR A 165 3.69 -1.80 -29.36
CA THR A 165 3.89 -3.25 -29.38
C THR A 165 3.73 -3.86 -27.98
N VAL A 166 4.31 -3.23 -26.96
CA VAL A 166 4.13 -3.64 -25.56
C VAL A 166 2.65 -3.58 -25.16
N LEU A 167 1.92 -2.50 -25.45
CA LEU A 167 0.51 -2.37 -25.10
C LEU A 167 -0.36 -3.40 -25.83
N ARG A 168 -0.09 -3.71 -27.10
CA ARG A 168 -0.79 -4.78 -27.84
C ARG A 168 -0.58 -6.14 -27.20
N CYS A 169 0.66 -6.46 -26.80
CA CYS A 169 0.94 -7.69 -26.06
C CYS A 169 0.23 -7.74 -24.72
N LEU A 170 0.17 -6.61 -23.99
CA LEU A 170 -0.53 -6.50 -22.72
C LEU A 170 -2.05 -6.70 -22.87
N ILE A 171 -2.67 -6.09 -23.89
CA ILE A 171 -4.08 -6.29 -24.25
C ILE A 171 -4.36 -7.75 -24.55
N LYS A 172 -3.50 -8.37 -25.39
CA LYS A 172 -3.63 -9.79 -25.74
C LYS A 172 -3.51 -10.69 -24.52
N ALA A 173 -2.55 -10.40 -23.62
CA ALA A 173 -2.36 -11.11 -22.38
C ALA A 173 -3.61 -11.03 -21.48
N ALA A 174 -4.18 -9.83 -21.30
CA ALA A 174 -5.41 -9.65 -20.52
C ALA A 174 -6.59 -10.46 -21.11
N ASN A 175 -6.79 -10.40 -22.43
CA ASN A 175 -7.82 -11.17 -23.13
C ASN A 175 -7.67 -12.68 -22.91
N GLU A 176 -6.46 -13.21 -23.09
CA GLU A 176 -6.16 -14.65 -22.95
C GLU A 176 -6.19 -15.13 -21.49
N ALA A 177 -5.98 -14.23 -20.53
CA ALA A 177 -6.16 -14.48 -19.10
C ALA A 177 -7.63 -14.43 -18.64
N GLY A 178 -8.55 -14.02 -19.53
CA GLY A 178 -9.95 -13.87 -19.18
C GLY A 178 -10.22 -12.69 -18.25
N VAL A 179 -9.46 -11.59 -18.35
CA VAL A 179 -9.65 -10.39 -17.50
C VAL A 179 -9.63 -9.11 -18.34
N THR A 180 -10.28 -8.05 -17.86
CA THR A 180 -10.24 -6.75 -18.53
C THR A 180 -9.05 -5.92 -18.05
N LEU A 181 -8.43 -5.21 -18.98
CA LEU A 181 -7.47 -4.14 -18.70
C LEU A 181 -8.15 -2.99 -17.94
N GLU A 182 -9.46 -2.77 -18.15
CA GLU A 182 -10.24 -1.82 -17.35
C GLU A 182 -10.26 -2.22 -15.86
N ALA A 183 -10.49 -3.50 -15.53
CA ALA A 183 -10.44 -3.98 -14.16
C ALA A 183 -9.03 -3.82 -13.56
N ALA A 184 -7.98 -4.09 -14.34
CA ALA A 184 -6.60 -3.88 -13.93
C ALA A 184 -6.32 -2.38 -13.67
N ALA A 185 -6.79 -1.49 -14.55
CA ALA A 185 -6.66 -0.05 -14.41
C ALA A 185 -7.41 0.49 -13.18
N ILE A 186 -8.64 0.02 -12.93
CA ILE A 186 -9.44 0.40 -11.74
C ILE A 186 -8.76 -0.10 -10.46
N LYS A 187 -8.34 -1.37 -10.42
CA LYS A 187 -7.64 -1.93 -9.25
C LYS A 187 -6.34 -1.16 -8.99
N ASN A 188 -5.59 -0.83 -10.05
CA ASN A 188 -4.37 -0.03 -9.94
C ASN A 188 -4.67 1.39 -9.43
N ILE A 189 -5.70 2.09 -9.93
CA ILE A 189 -6.14 3.41 -9.40
C ILE A 189 -6.38 3.35 -7.90
N THR A 190 -7.12 2.34 -7.42
CA THR A 190 -7.38 2.14 -5.99
C THR A 190 -6.06 1.95 -5.23
N LYS A 191 -5.18 1.06 -5.71
CA LYS A 191 -3.87 0.75 -5.10
C LYS A 191 -2.96 1.98 -5.01
N ILE A 192 -2.83 2.76 -6.07
CA ILE A 192 -1.90 3.90 -6.09
C ILE A 192 -2.37 5.04 -5.19
N PHE A 193 -3.68 5.33 -5.13
CA PHE A 193 -4.22 6.40 -4.26
C PHE A 193 -4.34 6.00 -2.80
N ASP A 194 -4.37 4.70 -2.53
CA ASP A 194 -4.29 4.15 -1.19
C ASP A 194 -2.91 4.40 -0.53
N ARG A 195 -1.84 4.45 -1.33
CA ARG A 195 -0.51 4.89 -0.90
C ARG A 195 -0.29 6.40 -1.04
N TRP A 196 -0.74 6.99 -2.14
CA TRP A 196 -0.46 8.37 -2.53
C TRP A 196 -1.75 9.12 -2.87
N PRO A 197 -2.57 9.49 -1.88
CA PRO A 197 -3.90 10.06 -2.12
C PRO A 197 -3.81 11.45 -2.77
N LYS A 198 -4.81 11.80 -3.59
CA LYS A 198 -4.95 13.16 -4.15
C LYS A 198 -5.14 14.19 -3.03
N GLU A 199 -5.98 13.83 -2.07
CA GLU A 199 -6.28 14.60 -0.87
C GLU A 199 -6.19 13.67 0.34
N ARG A 200 -5.46 14.10 1.38
CA ARG A 200 -5.34 13.32 2.63
C ARG A 200 -6.58 13.50 3.49
N ILE A 201 -7.59 12.68 3.20
CA ILE A 201 -8.84 12.62 3.97
C ILE A 201 -8.78 11.39 4.85
N TYR A 202 -8.69 11.58 6.18
CA TYR A 202 -8.75 10.47 7.12
C TYR A 202 -10.13 9.80 7.08
N PRO A 203 -10.20 8.46 7.22
CA PRO A 203 -11.47 7.77 7.40
C PRO A 203 -12.16 8.21 8.70
N PRO A 204 -13.48 7.98 8.86
CA PRO A 204 -14.16 8.19 10.14
C PRO A 204 -13.59 7.28 11.25
N PHE A 205 -13.88 7.59 12.52
CA PHE A 205 -13.53 6.70 13.62
C PHE A 205 -14.53 5.54 13.72
N PHE A 206 -14.02 4.35 14.00
CA PHE A 206 -14.79 3.11 14.06
C PHE A 206 -15.80 3.02 15.21
N ASP A 207 -15.72 3.92 16.20
CA ASP A 207 -16.58 3.94 17.39
C ASP A 207 -17.46 5.17 17.48
N THR A 208 -17.61 5.93 16.39
CA THR A 208 -18.38 7.19 16.39
C THR A 208 -19.84 6.95 16.83
N THR A 209 -20.40 5.78 16.54
CA THR A 209 -21.78 5.39 16.86
C THR A 209 -21.93 4.54 18.12
N SER A 210 -20.83 4.10 18.73
CA SER A 210 -20.88 3.28 19.94
C SER A 210 -21.18 4.14 21.17
N ASP A 211 -21.56 3.50 22.28
CA ASP A 211 -21.86 4.18 23.54
C ASP A 211 -20.66 5.00 24.04
N LEU A 212 -20.92 6.14 24.69
CA LEU A 212 -19.87 7.11 25.06
C LEU A 212 -18.78 6.53 25.96
N ASP A 213 -19.12 5.58 26.82
CA ASP A 213 -18.21 4.85 27.70
C ASP A 213 -17.51 3.66 27.02
N GLU A 214 -17.78 3.43 25.74
CA GLU A 214 -17.10 2.44 24.89
C GLU A 214 -16.27 3.11 23.77
N GLN A 215 -16.35 4.44 23.62
CA GLN A 215 -15.52 5.19 22.69
C GLN A 215 -14.11 5.38 23.24
N LEU A 216 -13.11 5.30 22.37
CA LEU A 216 -11.74 5.71 22.71
C LEU A 216 -11.74 7.22 23.06
N PRO A 217 -11.04 7.65 24.13
CA PRO A 217 -11.03 9.05 24.53
C PRO A 217 -10.42 9.90 23.42
N ARG A 218 -11.12 10.95 22.97
CA ARG A 218 -10.63 11.82 21.88
C ARG A 218 -9.34 12.59 22.23
N SER A 219 -9.04 12.67 23.52
CA SER A 219 -7.75 13.14 24.05
C SER A 219 -7.33 12.24 25.22
N LEU A 220 -6.09 11.76 25.21
CA LEU A 220 -5.52 10.91 26.26
C LEU A 220 -4.08 11.35 26.58
N VAL A 221 -3.72 11.38 27.86
CA VAL A 221 -2.36 11.72 28.32
C VAL A 221 -1.82 10.57 29.15
N ILE A 222 -0.67 10.02 28.74
CA ILE A 222 -0.01 8.92 29.44
C ILE A 222 1.42 9.33 29.79
N ASP A 223 1.77 9.12 31.05
CA ASP A 223 3.13 9.28 31.55
C ASP A 223 3.82 7.92 31.49
N ILE A 224 4.92 7.82 30.74
CA ILE A 224 5.72 6.61 30.59
C ILE A 224 7.08 6.86 31.22
N PHE A 225 7.57 5.97 32.08
CA PHE A 225 8.88 6.11 32.70
C PHE A 225 9.48 4.77 33.12
N GLU A 226 10.79 4.67 32.98
CA GLU A 226 11.57 3.53 33.45
C GLU A 226 11.82 3.63 34.96
N LYS A 227 11.69 2.52 35.66
CA LYS A 227 12.05 2.36 37.06
C LYS A 227 12.86 1.08 37.25
N LYS A 228 14.02 1.21 37.91
CA LYS A 228 14.80 0.06 38.35
C LYS A 228 14.21 -0.51 39.63
N VAL A 229 13.98 -1.83 39.65
CA VAL A 229 13.61 -2.59 40.84
C VAL A 229 14.65 -3.69 40.98
N ARG A 230 15.55 -3.54 41.97
CA ARG A 230 16.79 -4.32 42.05
C ARG A 230 17.59 -4.14 40.76
N ASP A 231 18.03 -5.23 40.14
CA ASP A 231 18.85 -5.22 38.91
C ASP A 231 18.04 -5.21 37.62
N LYS A 232 16.70 -5.20 37.70
CA LYS A 232 15.82 -5.22 36.51
C LYS A 232 15.14 -3.87 36.29
N ALA A 233 15.22 -3.36 35.07
CA ALA A 233 14.50 -2.17 34.63
C ALA A 233 13.09 -2.55 34.16
N PHE A 234 12.11 -1.76 34.58
CA PHE A 234 10.72 -1.89 34.18
C PHE A 234 10.21 -0.57 33.61
N VAL A 235 9.41 -0.64 32.57
CA VAL A 235 8.60 0.51 32.12
C VAL A 235 7.25 0.46 32.81
N LEU A 236 6.84 1.62 33.31
CA LEU A 236 5.57 1.87 33.96
C LEU A 236 4.84 2.98 33.22
N GLN A 237 3.52 2.90 33.25
CA GLN A 237 2.65 3.87 32.57
C GLN A 237 1.59 4.38 33.52
N ARG A 238 1.23 5.66 33.41
CA ARG A 238 0.15 6.27 34.19
C ARG A 238 -0.77 7.14 33.34
N CYS A 239 -2.06 6.97 33.54
CA CYS A 239 -3.10 7.86 33.04
C CYS A 239 -3.73 8.60 34.22
N GLY A 240 -3.70 9.94 34.22
CA GLY A 240 -4.27 10.72 35.33
C GLY A 240 -3.70 10.39 36.72
N GLY A 241 -2.43 9.97 36.80
CA GLY A 241 -1.77 9.55 38.04
C GLY A 241 -2.02 8.09 38.45
N ILE A 242 -2.94 7.38 37.79
CA ILE A 242 -3.26 5.98 38.04
C ILE A 242 -2.39 5.10 37.14
N PHE A 243 -1.81 4.03 37.68
CA PHE A 243 -1.05 3.08 36.88
C PHE A 243 -1.97 2.32 35.92
N VAL A 244 -1.55 2.22 34.66
CA VAL A 244 -2.29 1.53 33.60
C VAL A 244 -1.41 0.42 33.04
N GLY A 245 -1.98 -0.78 32.91
CA GLY A 245 -1.29 -1.96 32.38
C GLY A 245 -0.31 -2.61 33.34
N ASP A 246 0.37 -3.64 32.83
CA ASP A 246 1.40 -4.37 33.54
C ASP A 246 2.77 -3.67 33.45
N ARG A 247 3.71 -4.10 34.29
CA ARG A 247 5.10 -3.63 34.21
C ARG A 247 5.80 -4.30 33.04
N LEU A 248 6.36 -3.51 32.14
CA LEU A 248 6.95 -4.02 30.91
C LEU A 248 8.46 -4.21 31.04
N THR A 249 8.96 -5.29 30.44
CA THR A 249 10.38 -5.58 30.29
C THR A 249 10.63 -6.01 28.85
N ASP A 250 11.89 -6.04 28.41
CA ASP A 250 12.19 -6.34 27.00
C ASP A 250 11.78 -7.77 26.63
N ASN A 251 11.66 -8.68 27.61
CA ASN A 251 11.36 -10.09 27.42
C ASN A 251 12.31 -10.79 26.42
N ALA A 252 13.52 -10.24 26.26
CA ALA A 252 14.59 -10.71 25.39
C ALA A 252 15.86 -11.03 26.20
N VAL A 253 16.74 -11.85 25.62
CA VAL A 253 18.06 -12.16 26.20
C VAL A 253 18.95 -10.91 26.18
N GLU A 254 19.02 -10.26 25.03
CA GLU A 254 19.72 -8.99 24.85
C GLU A 254 18.72 -7.84 24.95
N PRO A 255 18.96 -6.82 25.80
CA PRO A 255 18.09 -5.66 25.91
C PRO A 255 18.00 -4.88 24.59
N ASP A 256 16.80 -4.69 24.07
CA ASP A 256 16.53 -3.99 22.81
C ASP A 256 15.56 -2.80 22.96
N ASP A 257 15.20 -2.47 24.21
CA ASP A 257 14.24 -1.43 24.58
C ASP A 257 12.80 -1.68 24.14
N TYR A 258 12.43 -2.91 23.73
CA TYR A 258 11.05 -3.27 23.41
C TYR A 258 10.08 -3.04 24.58
N ARG A 259 10.56 -2.91 25.83
CA ARG A 259 9.73 -2.47 26.97
C ARG A 259 9.00 -1.13 26.79
N PHE A 260 9.37 -0.30 25.82
CA PHE A 260 8.66 0.95 25.49
C PHE A 260 7.62 0.81 24.35
N HIS A 261 7.32 -0.40 23.87
CA HIS A 261 6.49 -0.64 22.69
C HIS A 261 5.04 -0.14 22.79
N ASP A 262 4.46 0.00 23.99
CA ASP A 262 3.07 0.47 24.12
C ASP A 262 2.81 1.83 23.45
N VAL A 263 3.85 2.64 23.24
CA VAL A 263 3.77 3.88 22.46
C VAL A 263 3.27 3.68 21.03
N PHE A 264 3.47 2.50 20.45
CA PHE A 264 2.96 2.12 19.14
C PHE A 264 1.43 1.96 19.16
N HIS A 265 0.88 1.28 20.17
CA HIS A 265 -0.57 1.15 20.34
C HIS A 265 -1.26 2.50 20.52
N PHE A 266 -0.64 3.42 21.29
CA PHE A 266 -1.15 4.79 21.40
C PHE A 266 -1.06 5.58 20.08
N ALA A 267 -0.05 5.32 19.24
CA ALA A 267 0.00 5.90 17.91
C ALA A 267 -1.14 5.37 17.01
N TYR A 268 -1.46 4.08 17.11
CA TYR A 268 -2.60 3.50 16.39
C TYR A 268 -3.94 4.08 16.87
N VAL A 269 -4.11 4.29 18.18
CA VAL A 269 -5.26 5.04 18.71
C VAL A 269 -5.32 6.44 18.11
N ALA A 270 -4.21 7.20 18.16
CA ALA A 270 -4.17 8.57 17.67
C ALA A 270 -4.53 8.66 16.18
N VAL A 271 -3.89 7.85 15.34
CA VAL A 271 -3.89 8.02 13.89
C VAL A 271 -4.92 7.13 13.20
N LEU A 272 -5.10 5.88 13.63
CA LEU A 272 -6.08 4.96 13.04
C LEU A 272 -7.45 5.11 13.72
N GLY A 273 -7.48 5.45 15.01
CA GLY A 273 -8.69 5.31 15.82
C GLY A 273 -8.98 3.85 16.18
N TRP A 274 -7.96 3.00 16.11
CA TRP A 274 -8.03 1.56 16.29
C TRP A 274 -6.93 1.10 17.23
N SER A 275 -7.29 0.32 18.24
CA SER A 275 -6.37 -0.47 19.07
C SER A 275 -7.17 -1.37 20.00
N PRO A 276 -7.42 -2.65 19.67
CA PRO A 276 -7.97 -3.62 20.60
C PRO A 276 -7.13 -3.76 21.88
N VAL A 277 -5.81 -3.54 21.82
CA VAL A 277 -4.91 -3.51 23.00
C VAL A 277 -5.31 -2.38 23.95
N ILE A 278 -5.37 -1.14 23.47
CA ILE A 278 -5.73 0.01 24.33
C ILE A 278 -7.20 -0.06 24.78
N ARG A 279 -8.12 -0.55 23.94
CA ARG A 279 -9.51 -0.80 24.37
C ARG A 279 -9.57 -1.76 25.55
N ALA A 280 -8.88 -2.89 25.48
CA ALA A 280 -8.84 -3.86 26.57
C ALA A 280 -8.17 -3.32 27.84
N LEU A 281 -7.11 -2.53 27.65
CA LEU A 281 -6.34 -1.87 28.71
C LEU A 281 -7.18 -0.85 29.49
N LEU A 282 -7.94 -0.01 28.77
CA LEU A 282 -8.79 1.03 29.34
C LEU A 282 -10.21 0.57 29.69
N LYS A 283 -10.54 -0.70 29.45
CA LYS A 283 -11.88 -1.28 29.63
C LYS A 283 -12.96 -0.62 28.77
N LEU A 284 -12.60 -0.29 27.52
CA LEU A 284 -13.43 0.38 26.51
C LEU A 284 -13.73 -0.55 25.31
N LYS A 285 -13.93 -1.84 25.57
CA LYS A 285 -14.44 -2.75 24.54
C LYS A 285 -15.89 -2.39 24.24
N ARG A 286 -16.31 -2.49 22.98
CA ARG A 286 -17.67 -2.15 22.53
C ARG A 286 -18.70 -3.23 22.89
N LYS A 287 -18.99 -3.40 24.19
CA LYS A 287 -19.89 -4.44 24.72
C LYS A 287 -21.34 -4.26 24.28
N GLY A 288 -21.76 -3.04 23.95
CA GLY A 288 -23.08 -2.75 23.37
C GLY A 288 -23.30 -3.42 22.01
N GLU A 289 -22.22 -3.79 21.31
CA GLU A 289 -22.23 -4.44 20.01
C GLU A 289 -21.52 -5.80 20.07
N PRO A 290 -22.18 -6.91 20.49
CA PRO A 290 -21.53 -8.18 20.80
C PRO A 290 -20.65 -8.75 19.67
N ALA A 291 -21.08 -8.61 18.41
CA ALA A 291 -20.30 -9.05 17.26
C ALA A 291 -19.00 -8.26 17.09
N VAL A 292 -19.01 -6.96 17.40
CA VAL A 292 -17.83 -6.09 17.35
C VAL A 292 -16.91 -6.38 18.55
N ASP A 293 -17.45 -6.54 19.76
CA ASP A 293 -16.68 -6.93 20.95
C ASP A 293 -15.91 -8.25 20.75
N GLU A 294 -16.54 -9.22 20.08
CA GLU A 294 -15.96 -10.52 19.80
C GLU A 294 -14.94 -10.46 18.65
N ALA A 295 -15.29 -9.86 17.52
CA ALA A 295 -14.49 -9.91 16.30
C ALA A 295 -13.40 -8.83 16.24
N GLN A 296 -13.72 -7.58 16.62
CA GLN A 296 -12.85 -6.41 16.44
C GLN A 296 -12.10 -6.02 17.71
N ASP A 297 -12.70 -6.23 18.88
CA ASP A 297 -12.06 -5.92 20.17
C ASP A 297 -11.56 -7.19 20.89
N GLY A 298 -11.87 -8.37 20.37
CA GLY A 298 -11.59 -9.66 21.00
C GLY A 298 -10.12 -10.04 21.05
N ALA A 299 -9.83 -11.17 21.70
CA ALA A 299 -8.46 -11.64 21.92
C ALA A 299 -7.67 -11.83 20.62
N ARG A 300 -8.33 -12.27 19.54
CA ARG A 300 -7.68 -12.43 18.23
C ARG A 300 -7.23 -11.09 17.65
N ALA A 301 -8.06 -10.05 17.77
CA ALA A 301 -7.71 -8.71 17.32
C ALA A 301 -6.53 -8.14 18.11
N THR A 302 -6.51 -8.32 19.44
CA THR A 302 -5.37 -7.96 20.30
C THR A 302 -4.08 -8.66 19.84
N LEU A 303 -4.12 -9.98 19.61
CA LEU A 303 -2.96 -10.74 19.14
C LEU A 303 -2.45 -10.27 17.77
N ILE A 304 -3.35 -9.85 16.89
CA ILE A 304 -2.98 -9.30 15.58
C ILE A 304 -2.29 -7.94 15.72
N GLU A 305 -2.81 -7.03 16.55
CA GLU A 305 -2.17 -5.74 16.82
C GLU A 305 -0.77 -5.90 17.44
N GLU A 306 -0.63 -6.79 18.41
CA GLU A 306 0.65 -7.16 19.03
C GLU A 306 1.62 -7.78 18.00
N GLY A 307 1.09 -8.63 17.11
CA GLY A 307 1.83 -9.24 16.01
C GLY A 307 2.36 -8.20 15.01
N VAL A 308 1.53 -7.23 14.61
CA VAL A 308 1.95 -6.09 13.78
C VAL A 308 3.07 -5.33 14.46
N THR A 309 2.89 -5.00 15.75
CA THR A 309 3.86 -4.21 16.53
C THR A 309 5.21 -4.92 16.63
N THR A 310 5.21 -6.20 16.97
CA THR A 310 6.40 -7.03 17.09
C THR A 310 7.10 -7.18 15.74
N TRP A 311 6.34 -7.43 14.67
CA TRP A 311 6.89 -7.62 13.34
C TRP A 311 7.53 -6.34 12.78
N ILE A 312 6.85 -5.19 12.90
CA ILE A 312 7.41 -3.89 12.49
C ILE A 312 8.67 -3.59 13.29
N PHE A 313 8.70 -3.90 14.59
CA PHE A 313 9.89 -3.70 15.42
C PHE A 313 11.13 -4.42 14.90
N GLY A 314 10.98 -5.67 14.47
CA GLY A 314 12.07 -6.42 13.83
C GLY A 314 12.57 -5.79 12.54
N GLN A 315 11.69 -5.15 11.74
CA GLN A 315 12.10 -4.38 10.56
C GLN A 315 12.77 -3.05 10.95
N ALA A 316 12.20 -2.37 11.94
CA ALA A 316 12.64 -1.06 12.40
C ALA A 316 14.08 -1.11 12.94
N GLN A 317 14.48 -2.18 13.64
CA GLN A 317 15.86 -2.37 14.10
C GLN A 317 16.88 -2.29 12.95
N ARG A 318 16.54 -2.81 11.77
CA ARG A 318 17.40 -2.81 10.57
C ARG A 318 17.39 -1.46 9.85
N LEU A 319 16.38 -0.64 10.10
CA LEU A 319 16.15 0.66 9.46
C LEU A 319 16.36 1.82 10.45
N ASN A 320 17.23 1.63 11.45
CA ASN A 320 17.56 2.62 12.47
C ASN A 320 16.31 3.24 13.13
N PHE A 321 15.34 2.39 13.46
CA PHE A 321 14.04 2.76 14.01
C PHE A 321 13.34 3.86 13.21
N PHE A 322 13.48 3.85 11.87
CA PHE A 322 12.94 4.84 10.94
C PHE A 322 13.40 6.29 11.23
N ALA A 323 14.58 6.47 11.83
CA ALA A 323 15.12 7.79 12.08
C ALA A 323 15.33 8.56 10.76
N GLY A 324 14.76 9.76 10.66
CA GLY A 324 14.89 10.64 9.50
C GLY A 324 13.94 10.34 8.34
N LEU A 325 13.19 9.23 8.39
CA LEU A 325 12.19 8.91 7.37
C LEU A 325 10.95 9.81 7.52
N LYS A 326 10.39 10.20 6.38
CA LYS A 326 9.19 11.05 6.25
C LYS A 326 8.04 10.24 5.65
N PRO A 327 6.79 10.73 5.71
CA PRO A 327 5.69 10.12 4.98
C PRO A 327 6.05 9.97 3.49
N GLY A 328 5.95 8.74 2.99
CA GLY A 328 6.37 8.32 1.67
C GLY A 328 7.63 7.45 1.64
N ASP A 329 8.46 7.50 2.68
CA ASP A 329 9.76 6.82 2.72
C ASP A 329 9.67 5.38 3.26
N LEU A 330 8.59 4.99 3.95
CA LEU A 330 8.47 3.62 4.43
C LEU A 330 8.37 2.64 3.23
N PRO A 331 9.03 1.47 3.29
CA PRO A 331 8.95 0.48 2.24
C PRO A 331 7.49 0.06 1.99
N LEU A 332 7.07 0.08 0.73
CA LEU A 332 5.70 -0.29 0.34
C LEU A 332 5.36 -1.71 0.77
N ASP A 333 6.28 -2.66 0.56
CA ASP A 333 6.10 -4.05 1.00
C ASP A 333 5.83 -4.13 2.49
N MET A 334 6.47 -3.28 3.31
CA MET A 334 6.23 -3.29 4.74
C MET A 334 4.77 -2.96 5.07
N LEU A 335 4.21 -1.96 4.39
CA LEU A 335 2.83 -1.51 4.56
C LEU A 335 1.82 -2.53 4.02
N ASN A 336 2.13 -3.19 2.89
CA ASN A 336 1.32 -4.29 2.37
C ASN A 336 1.23 -5.45 3.36
N HIS A 337 2.35 -5.85 3.98
CA HIS A 337 2.32 -6.88 5.02
C HIS A 337 1.48 -6.45 6.23
N VAL A 338 1.56 -5.18 6.67
CA VAL A 338 0.68 -4.68 7.75
C VAL A 338 -0.80 -4.86 7.39
N ARG A 339 -1.19 -4.51 6.15
CA ARG A 339 -2.54 -4.73 5.66
C ARG A 339 -2.94 -6.21 5.68
N ASP A 340 -2.05 -7.11 5.28
CA ASP A 340 -2.31 -8.55 5.33
C ASP A 340 -2.52 -9.06 6.76
N PHE A 341 -1.74 -8.54 7.73
CA PHE A 341 -1.92 -8.86 9.15
C PHE A 341 -3.31 -8.46 9.66
N VAL A 342 -3.78 -7.26 9.29
CA VAL A 342 -5.06 -6.72 9.76
C VAL A 342 -6.24 -7.08 8.84
N ALA A 343 -6.03 -7.94 7.84
CA ALA A 343 -7.10 -8.38 6.95
C ALA A 343 -8.26 -9.02 7.73
N GLY A 344 -9.48 -8.55 7.48
CA GLY A 344 -10.69 -8.96 8.19
C GLY A 344 -11.00 -8.16 9.47
N TYR A 345 -10.17 -7.17 9.82
CA TYR A 345 -10.45 -6.21 10.89
C TYR A 345 -10.76 -4.83 10.31
N GLU A 346 -11.43 -3.99 11.09
CA GLU A 346 -11.79 -2.61 10.71
C GLU A 346 -10.55 -1.78 10.33
N ALA A 347 -9.39 -2.08 10.92
CA ALA A 347 -8.13 -1.43 10.58
C ALA A 347 -7.63 -1.71 9.15
N ALA A 348 -8.15 -2.73 8.46
CA ALA A 348 -7.87 -2.97 7.04
C ALA A 348 -8.48 -1.90 6.12
N GLU A 349 -9.52 -1.20 6.58
CA GLU A 349 -10.14 -0.08 5.86
C GLU A 349 -9.26 1.19 5.90
N CYS A 350 -8.25 1.23 6.78
CA CYS A 350 -7.31 2.34 6.83
C CYS A 350 -6.38 2.31 5.59
N PRO A 351 -6.26 3.44 4.87
CA PRO A 351 -5.31 3.53 3.77
C PRO A 351 -3.86 3.36 4.22
N LEU A 352 -2.97 2.91 3.33
CA LEU A 352 -1.55 2.70 3.68
C LEU A 352 -0.86 3.98 4.15
N TRP A 353 -1.23 5.13 3.61
CA TRP A 353 -0.66 6.41 4.05
C TRP A 353 -1.02 6.74 5.51
N VAL A 354 -2.20 6.33 5.98
CA VAL A 354 -2.63 6.51 7.39
C VAL A 354 -1.85 5.56 8.29
N TRP A 355 -1.67 4.30 7.87
CA TRP A 355 -0.82 3.33 8.55
C TRP A 355 0.63 3.80 8.67
N GLU A 356 1.21 4.33 7.59
CA GLU A 356 2.56 4.90 7.61
C GLU A 356 2.67 6.03 8.62
N GLU A 357 1.72 6.96 8.64
CA GLU A 357 1.73 8.05 9.62
C GLU A 357 1.67 7.53 11.05
N ALA A 358 0.84 6.52 11.32
CA ALA A 358 0.73 5.90 12.64
C ALA A 358 2.07 5.29 13.09
N ILE A 359 2.71 4.54 12.19
CA ILE A 359 4.00 3.91 12.43
C ILE A 359 5.07 4.99 12.69
N LEU A 360 5.20 5.99 11.80
CA LEU A 360 6.22 7.03 11.93
C LEU A 360 6.06 7.84 13.22
N GLN A 361 4.83 8.16 13.62
CA GLN A 361 4.55 8.86 14.88
C GLN A 361 4.89 7.99 16.10
N GLY A 362 4.52 6.71 16.10
CA GLY A 362 4.89 5.76 17.16
C GLY A 362 6.40 5.63 17.32
N TYR A 363 7.14 5.49 16.21
CA TYR A 363 8.59 5.38 16.23
C TYR A 363 9.30 6.68 16.61
N ALA A 364 8.74 7.85 16.28
CA ALA A 364 9.25 9.12 16.80
C ALA A 364 9.19 9.17 18.33
N ALA A 365 8.08 8.72 18.91
CA ALA A 365 7.91 8.68 20.36
C ALA A 365 8.74 7.55 21.02
N PHE A 366 8.86 6.40 20.38
CA PHE A 366 9.74 5.31 20.82
C PHE A 366 11.21 5.76 20.92
N ARG A 367 11.74 6.40 19.86
CA ARG A 367 13.12 6.92 19.87
C ARG A 367 13.33 7.97 20.96
N PHE A 368 12.32 8.79 21.24
CA PHE A 368 12.37 9.72 22.37
C PHE A 368 12.49 8.96 23.70
N LEU A 369 11.69 7.91 23.92
CA LEU A 369 11.76 7.09 25.13
C LEU A 369 13.09 6.31 25.25
N GLN A 370 13.64 5.81 24.15
CA GLN A 370 14.99 5.19 24.14
C GLN A 370 16.06 6.18 24.62
N LYS A 371 15.95 7.47 24.27
CA LYS A 371 16.93 8.47 24.69
C LYS A 371 16.70 8.94 26.12
N HIS A 372 15.46 9.30 26.47
CA HIS A 372 15.14 10.00 27.71
C HIS A 372 14.71 9.06 28.85
N ARG A 373 14.37 7.79 28.54
CA ARG A 373 13.89 6.75 29.48
C ARG A 373 12.61 7.12 30.23
N ARG A 374 12.00 8.25 29.87
CA ARG A 374 10.72 8.76 30.38
C ARG A 374 10.16 9.81 29.41
N GLY A 375 8.85 9.99 29.43
CA GLY A 375 8.15 10.99 28.63
C GLY A 375 6.67 11.05 28.96
N ARG A 376 6.03 12.16 28.61
CA ARG A 376 4.59 12.30 28.61
C ARG A 376 4.10 12.28 27.17
N ILE A 377 3.31 11.27 26.82
CA ILE A 377 2.64 11.22 25.53
C ILE A 377 1.28 11.92 25.61
N THR A 378 0.89 12.56 24.53
CA THR A 378 -0.45 13.12 24.34
C THR A 378 -1.00 12.58 23.03
N VAL A 379 -2.06 11.79 23.15
CA VAL A 379 -2.83 11.21 22.06
C VAL A 379 -3.99 12.17 21.78
N ASP A 380 -4.00 12.74 20.59
CA ASP A 380 -4.98 13.73 20.11
C ASP A 380 -5.65 13.13 18.86
N LEU A 381 -6.74 12.39 19.09
CA LEU A 381 -7.42 11.67 18.00
C LEU A 381 -8.03 12.67 17.03
N ALA A 382 -8.59 13.78 17.54
CA ALA A 382 -9.22 14.82 16.73
C ALA A 382 -8.28 15.37 15.64
N ASN A 383 -6.98 15.48 15.95
CA ASN A 383 -5.96 15.92 15.00
C ASN A 383 -5.07 14.78 14.47
N ARG A 384 -5.44 13.51 14.69
CA ARG A 384 -4.70 12.31 14.26
C ARG A 384 -3.22 12.34 14.67
N ARG A 385 -2.95 12.71 15.93
CA ARG A 385 -1.60 13.05 16.38
C ARG A 385 -1.21 12.45 17.73
N LEU A 386 -0.05 11.81 17.76
CA LEU A 386 0.70 11.45 18.96
C LEU A 386 1.87 12.43 19.11
N THR A 387 1.96 13.09 20.25
CA THR A 387 3.12 13.91 20.61
C THR A 387 3.76 13.40 21.89
N ILE A 388 5.07 13.61 22.03
CA ILE A 388 5.80 13.27 23.24
C ILE A 388 6.65 14.45 23.69
N ARG A 389 6.75 14.63 25.00
CA ARG A 389 7.61 15.63 25.64
C ARG A 389 8.22 15.08 26.91
N GLU A 390 9.18 15.82 27.46
CA GLU A 390 9.74 15.47 28.77
C GLU A 390 8.65 15.40 29.84
N LEU A 391 8.73 14.36 30.66
CA LEU A 391 7.83 14.17 31.79
C LEU A 391 8.26 15.11 32.92
N PRO A 392 7.40 16.04 33.40
CA PRO A 392 7.74 16.95 34.49
C PRO A 392 8.29 16.20 35.71
N ILE A 393 9.22 16.83 36.41
CA ILE A 393 9.89 16.27 37.59
C ILE A 393 8.90 16.07 38.73
#